data_AF-A0A5M8QWN5-F1
#
_entry.id   AF-A0A5M8QWN5-F1
#
_cell.length_a   1.000
_cell.length_b   1.000
_cell.length_c   1.000
_cell.angle_alpha   90.00
_cell.angle_beta   90.00
_cell.angle_gamma   90.00
#
_symmetry.space_group_name_H-M   'P 1'
#
loop_
_entity.id
_entity.type
_entity.pdbx_description
1 polymer ?
#
loop_
_entity_poly.entity_id
_entity_poly.type
_entity_poly.pdbx_seq_one_letter_code
_entity_poly.pdbx_strand_id
1 'polypeptide(L)'
;MIRYFLFFTFGLALLSCREDKISTTASDCYSGFKGLRRGQYIVDAPVIVQMSGGLAAGSQLVASNGVSWGGCHLPEPFLQDSLPIFVTGYFLTSDDLEGMNLIPLPFEVTSVKRR
;
A
#
# COMPACT_ATOMS: atom_id res chain seq x y z
N MET A 1 -35.61 26.67 -35.65
CA MET A 1 -34.87 25.77 -36.56
C MET A 1 -33.51 26.39 -36.85
N ILE A 2 -32.43 25.81 -36.31
CA ILE A 2 -30.96 25.90 -36.61
C ILE A 2 -30.37 24.94 -35.55
N ARG A 3 -29.97 23.69 -35.76
CA ARG A 3 -29.21 22.92 -36.77
C ARG A 3 -27.67 23.12 -36.70
N TYR A 4 -27.08 22.29 -35.84
CA TYR A 4 -25.69 21.76 -35.74
C TYR A 4 -24.45 22.68 -35.79
N PHE A 5 -23.69 22.66 -34.68
CA PHE A 5 -22.22 22.70 -34.66
C PHE A 5 -21.77 21.85 -33.44
N LEU A 6 -21.55 20.55 -33.61
CA LEU A 6 -20.24 19.89 -33.75
C LEU A 6 -19.26 20.16 -32.59
N PHE A 7 -19.16 19.15 -31.73
CA PHE A 7 -17.93 18.53 -31.21
C PHE A 7 -16.67 19.38 -31.05
N PHE A 8 -16.26 19.58 -29.79
CA PHE A 8 -14.89 19.64 -29.23
C PHE A 8 -15.04 20.51 -27.97
N THR A 9 -14.93 19.98 -26.76
CA THR A 9 -13.63 19.70 -26.16
C THR A 9 -13.77 18.68 -25.04
N PHE A 10 -13.36 17.45 -25.34
CA PHE A 10 -12.91 16.48 -24.34
C PHE A 10 -11.54 16.96 -23.86
N GLY A 11 -11.56 17.96 -22.98
CA GLY A 11 -10.37 18.66 -22.51
C GLY A 11 -9.80 18.02 -21.26
N LEU A 12 -8.92 17.03 -21.47
CA LEU A 12 -7.90 16.57 -20.55
C LEU A 12 -8.35 16.19 -19.13
N ALA A 13 -8.65 14.90 -19.00
CA ALA A 13 -8.24 14.13 -17.85
C ALA A 13 -6.70 14.24 -17.70
N LEU A 14 -6.22 15.33 -17.11
CA LEU A 14 -4.97 15.27 -16.36
C LEU A 14 -5.32 14.58 -15.06
N LEU A 15 -5.32 13.25 -15.11
CA LEU A 15 -4.85 12.43 -14.00
C LEU A 15 -3.49 13.01 -13.62
N SER A 16 -3.50 14.02 -12.75
CA SER A 16 -2.38 14.23 -11.87
C SER A 16 -2.32 12.96 -11.04
N CYS A 17 -1.57 11.96 -11.54
CA CYS A 17 -0.94 10.97 -10.68
C CYS A 17 0.00 11.77 -9.79
N ARG A 18 -0.59 12.38 -8.77
CA ARG A 18 0.12 12.97 -7.66
C ARG A 18 0.70 11.75 -6.97
N GLU A 19 1.94 11.43 -7.30
CA GLU A 19 2.76 10.55 -6.49
C GLU A 19 2.90 11.24 -5.15
N ASP A 20 1.97 10.92 -4.24
CA ASP A 20 2.02 11.38 -2.88
C ASP A 20 3.28 10.77 -2.28
N LYS A 21 4.27 11.64 -2.08
CA LYS A 21 5.51 11.31 -1.38
C LYS A 21 5.13 10.71 -0.04
N ILE A 22 5.69 9.53 0.22
CA ILE A 22 5.48 8.80 1.48
C ILE A 22 5.92 9.70 2.64
N SER A 23 5.11 9.74 3.71
CA SER A 23 5.46 10.43 4.94
C SER A 23 6.78 9.89 5.50
N THR A 24 7.61 10.74 6.11
CA THR A 24 8.94 10.40 6.63
C THR A 24 8.93 9.18 7.56
N THR A 25 7.82 8.96 8.27
CA THR A 25 7.61 7.79 9.13
C THR A 25 7.48 6.46 8.37
N ALA A 26 6.88 6.43 7.18
CA ALA A 26 6.66 5.18 6.42
C ALA A 26 7.92 4.77 5.65
N SER A 27 8.81 5.73 5.38
CA SER A 27 10.17 5.45 4.92
C SER A 27 11.02 4.70 5.95
N ASP A 28 10.72 4.78 7.26
CA ASP A 28 11.58 4.17 8.28
C ASP A 28 11.57 2.64 8.24
N CYS A 29 10.40 2.02 8.03
CA CYS A 29 10.26 0.55 7.91
C CYS A 29 11.01 -0.04 6.70
N TYR A 30 11.20 0.79 5.67
CA TYR A 30 11.72 0.38 4.37
C TYR A 30 12.95 1.22 3.99
N SER A 31 13.68 1.73 4.99
CA SER A 31 14.81 2.65 4.84
C SER A 31 15.98 2.12 3.99
N GLY A 32 16.03 0.79 3.78
CA GLY A 32 16.95 0.16 2.84
C GLY A 32 16.61 0.37 1.36
N PHE A 33 15.40 0.81 1.05
CA PHE A 33 14.93 1.06 -0.31
C PHE A 33 14.87 2.55 -0.61
N LYS A 34 15.27 2.93 -1.84
CA LYS A 34 15.30 4.33 -2.28
C LYS A 34 14.11 4.63 -3.19
N GLY A 35 13.71 5.90 -3.18
CA GLY A 35 12.71 6.41 -4.13
C GLY A 35 11.32 5.80 -3.99
N LEU A 36 10.97 5.27 -2.82
CA LEU A 36 9.67 4.66 -2.56
C LEU A 36 8.52 5.65 -2.80
N ARG A 37 7.47 5.15 -3.44
CA ARG A 37 6.23 5.85 -3.78
C ARG A 37 5.05 4.97 -3.45
N ARG A 38 3.90 5.59 -3.19
CA ARG A 38 2.63 4.87 -3.05
C ARG A 38 2.17 4.43 -4.43
N GLY A 39 2.02 3.12 -4.62
CA GLY A 39 1.47 2.52 -5.82
C GLY A 39 -0.01 2.21 -5.65
N GLN A 40 -0.35 0.94 -5.51
CA GLN A 40 -1.74 0.49 -5.41
C GLN A 40 -2.32 0.75 -4.02
N TYR A 41 -3.47 1.44 -3.97
CA TYR A 41 -4.26 1.64 -2.76
C TYR A 41 -5.23 0.47 -2.54
N ILE A 42 -5.31 0.01 -1.29
CA ILE A 42 -6.15 -1.10 -0.84
C ILE A 42 -7.03 -0.63 0.32
N VAL A 43 -8.31 -1.00 0.29
CA VAL A 43 -9.29 -0.62 1.31
C VAL A 43 -9.86 -1.85 1.98
N ASP A 44 -9.85 -1.85 3.31
CA ASP A 44 -10.45 -2.86 4.19
C ASP A 44 -10.15 -4.31 3.75
N ALA A 45 -8.91 -4.59 3.39
CA ALA A 45 -8.49 -5.93 3.00
C ALA A 45 -8.45 -6.85 4.24
N PRO A 46 -9.09 -8.03 4.18
CA PRO A 46 -9.01 -9.02 5.24
C PRO A 46 -7.64 -9.70 5.22
N VAL A 47 -6.91 -9.57 6.32
CA VAL A 47 -5.57 -10.16 6.51
C VAL A 47 -5.46 -10.80 7.89
N ILE A 48 -4.47 -11.67 8.05
CA ILE A 48 -4.05 -12.23 9.34
C ILE A 48 -2.67 -11.65 9.66
N VAL A 49 -2.52 -11.06 10.84
CA VAL A 49 -1.21 -10.59 11.33
C VAL A 49 -0.36 -11.80 11.67
N GLN A 50 0.87 -11.80 11.17
CA GLN A 50 1.86 -12.81 11.51
C GLN A 50 3.13 -12.10 12.00
N MET A 51 3.52 -12.37 13.23
CA MET A 51 4.74 -11.81 13.80
C MET A 51 5.93 -12.50 13.16
N SER A 52 6.88 -11.73 12.62
CA SER A 52 8.08 -12.29 12.00
C SER A 52 9.31 -11.71 12.67
N GLY A 53 10.04 -12.57 13.39
CA GLY A 53 11.26 -12.20 14.11
C GLY A 53 12.45 -11.81 13.21
N GLY A 54 12.28 -11.75 11.89
CA GLY A 54 13.34 -11.44 10.93
C GLY A 54 13.00 -10.41 9.85
N LEU A 55 11.84 -9.74 9.91
CA LEU A 55 11.47 -8.71 8.93
C LEU A 55 11.91 -7.31 9.37
N ALA A 56 12.24 -6.46 8.40
CA ALA A 56 12.54 -5.04 8.62
C ALA A 56 11.41 -4.27 9.34
N ALA A 57 10.16 -4.76 9.25
CA ALA A 57 8.97 -4.17 9.88
C ALA A 57 8.42 -4.97 11.08
N GLY A 58 9.09 -6.05 11.53
CA GLY A 58 8.70 -6.86 12.70
C GLY A 58 7.41 -7.69 12.57
N SER A 59 6.53 -7.36 11.61
CA SER A 59 5.28 -8.10 11.32
C SER A 59 5.02 -8.19 9.82
N GLN A 60 4.32 -9.24 9.41
CA GLN A 60 3.73 -9.38 8.08
C GLN A 60 2.23 -9.57 8.17
N LEU A 61 1.55 -9.26 7.07
CA LEU A 61 0.11 -9.39 6.90
C LEU A 61 -0.11 -10.46 5.85
N VAL A 62 -0.75 -11.57 6.22
CA VAL A 62 -1.07 -12.65 5.29
C VAL A 62 -2.45 -12.38 4.73
N ALA A 63 -2.52 -12.08 3.44
CA ALA A 63 -3.78 -11.87 2.75
C ALA A 63 -4.56 -13.19 2.57
N SER A 64 -5.85 -13.09 2.29
CA SER A 64 -6.74 -14.25 2.13
C SER A 64 -6.32 -15.21 1.00
N ASN A 65 -5.51 -14.73 0.04
CA ASN A 65 -4.94 -15.53 -1.04
C ASN A 65 -3.57 -16.15 -0.67
N GLY A 66 -3.11 -16.02 0.57
CA GLY A 66 -1.84 -16.56 1.06
C GLY A 66 -0.61 -15.71 0.74
N VAL A 67 -0.78 -14.55 0.09
CA VAL A 67 0.34 -13.64 -0.21
C VAL A 67 0.70 -12.82 1.02
N SER A 68 1.98 -12.78 1.37
CA SER A 68 2.49 -11.96 2.47
C SER A 68 2.76 -10.52 2.06
N TRP A 69 2.22 -9.57 2.82
CA TRP A 69 2.48 -8.13 2.73
C TRP A 69 3.25 -7.67 3.96
N GLY A 70 4.01 -6.60 3.84
CA GLY A 70 4.66 -5.98 5.00
C GLY A 70 3.65 -5.29 5.91
N GLY A 71 3.86 -5.33 7.22
CA GLY A 71 2.99 -4.70 8.20
C GLY A 71 3.51 -3.35 8.71
N CYS A 72 4.06 -2.48 7.84
CA CYS A 72 4.59 -1.20 8.30
C CYS A 72 3.47 -0.32 8.87
N HIS A 73 3.75 0.38 9.97
CA HIS A 73 2.80 1.23 10.71
C HIS A 73 1.59 0.52 11.29
N LEU A 74 1.67 -0.80 11.48
CA LEU A 74 0.65 -1.48 12.26
C LEU A 74 0.72 -1.01 13.73
N PRO A 75 -0.36 -0.46 14.31
CA PRO A 75 -0.36 -0.01 15.70
C PRO A 75 -0.16 -1.17 16.68
N GLU A 76 0.51 -0.91 17.80
CA GLU A 76 0.83 -1.92 18.83
C GLU A 76 -0.34 -2.82 19.26
N PRO A 77 -1.59 -2.32 19.45
CA PRO A 77 -2.73 -3.17 19.81
C PRO A 77 -3.10 -4.24 18.78
N PHE A 78 -2.60 -4.11 17.55
CA PHE A 78 -2.82 -5.04 16.44
C PHE A 78 -1.58 -5.87 16.10
N LEU A 79 -0.43 -5.63 16.76
CA LEU A 79 0.79 -6.46 16.64
C LEU A 79 0.65 -7.74 17.48
N GLN A 80 -0.34 -8.56 17.14
CA GLN A 80 -0.59 -9.84 17.77
C GLN A 80 -0.57 -10.94 16.71
N ASP A 81 0.20 -11.99 16.98
CA ASP A 81 0.28 -13.12 16.05
C ASP A 81 -1.09 -13.79 15.88
N SER A 82 -1.37 -14.21 14.64
CA SER A 82 -2.62 -14.84 14.22
C SER A 82 -3.87 -13.96 14.42
N LEU A 83 -3.74 -12.63 14.55
CA LEU A 83 -4.87 -11.73 14.72
C LEU A 83 -5.55 -11.43 13.36
N PRO A 84 -6.84 -11.75 13.17
CA PRO A 84 -7.58 -11.34 11.98
C PRO A 84 -7.98 -9.87 12.07
N ILE A 85 -7.63 -9.09 11.04
CA ILE A 85 -7.90 -7.65 10.95
C ILE A 85 -8.31 -7.25 9.55
N PHE A 86 -8.87 -6.04 9.43
CA PHE A 86 -8.98 -5.34 8.16
C PHE A 86 -7.94 -4.23 8.10
N VAL A 87 -7.20 -4.15 6.99
CA VAL A 87 -6.20 -3.10 6.75
C VAL A 87 -6.55 -2.28 5.52
N THR A 88 -6.27 -0.99 5.61
CA THR A 88 -6.32 -0.03 4.51
C THR A 88 -4.94 0.59 4.38
N GLY A 89 -4.45 0.77 3.16
CA GLY A 89 -3.09 1.21 2.95
C GLY A 89 -2.64 1.17 1.51
N TYR A 90 -1.34 1.33 1.30
CA TYR A 90 -0.73 1.41 -0.02
C TYR A 90 0.37 0.35 -0.16
N PHE A 91 0.37 -0.38 -1.26
CA PHE A 91 1.59 -1.06 -1.70
C PHE A 91 2.62 -0.02 -2.11
N LEU A 92 3.86 -0.20 -1.67
CA LEU A 92 4.95 0.69 -2.02
C LEU A 92 5.65 0.17 -3.28
N THR A 93 6.02 1.11 -4.16
CA THR A 93 6.74 0.85 -5.40
C THR A 93 7.89 1.82 -5.57
N SER A 94 8.89 1.44 -6.37
CA SER A 94 9.91 2.33 -6.92
C SER A 94 10.58 1.64 -8.11
N ASP A 95 11.32 2.39 -8.92
CA ASP A 95 12.08 1.83 -10.05
C ASP A 95 13.00 0.65 -9.63
N ASP A 96 13.53 0.69 -8.39
CA ASP A 96 14.36 -0.38 -7.84
C ASP A 96 13.54 -1.62 -7.43
N LEU A 97 12.29 -1.44 -6.96
CA LEU A 97 11.43 -2.54 -6.51
C LEU A 97 10.77 -3.29 -7.68
N GLU A 98 10.52 -2.62 -8.81
CA GLU A 98 9.83 -3.22 -9.97
C GLU A 98 10.58 -4.43 -10.55
N GLY A 99 11.90 -4.47 -10.40
CA GLY A 99 12.74 -5.61 -10.82
C GLY A 99 12.97 -6.68 -9.75
N MET A 100 12.46 -6.50 -8.53
CA MET A 100 12.75 -7.38 -7.39
C MET A 100 11.57 -8.31 -7.08
N ASN A 101 11.85 -9.60 -6.89
CA ASN A 101 10.89 -10.58 -6.35
C ASN A 101 10.84 -10.47 -4.81
N LEU A 102 10.15 -9.45 -4.32
CA LEU A 102 10.05 -9.19 -2.87
C LEU A 102 8.92 -9.99 -2.24
N ILE A 103 9.27 -10.72 -1.18
CA ILE A 103 8.30 -11.37 -0.29
C ILE A 103 8.79 -11.12 1.15
N PRO A 104 8.00 -10.44 2.00
CA PRO A 104 6.67 -9.89 1.73
C PRO A 104 6.70 -8.63 0.84
N LEU A 105 5.57 -8.36 0.17
CA LEU A 105 5.39 -7.14 -0.63
C LEU A 105 5.35 -5.90 0.28
N PRO A 106 6.12 -4.83 0.00
CA PRO A 106 6.12 -3.61 0.81
C PRO A 106 4.72 -2.97 0.89
N PHE A 107 4.20 -2.77 2.10
CA PHE A 107 2.86 -2.21 2.31
C PHE A 107 2.85 -1.27 3.52
N GLU A 108 2.34 -0.06 3.31
CA GLU A 108 2.14 0.97 4.32
C GLU A 108 0.70 0.92 4.81
N VAL A 109 0.49 0.56 6.07
CA VAL A 109 -0.84 0.59 6.71
C VAL A 109 -1.19 2.03 7.07
N THR A 110 -2.30 2.54 6.53
CA THR A 110 -2.82 3.88 6.87
C THR A 110 -4.03 3.83 7.79
N SER A 111 -4.72 2.69 7.85
CA SER A 111 -5.81 2.45 8.80
C SER A 111 -5.97 0.97 9.06
N VAL A 112 -6.41 0.63 10.27
CA VAL A 112 -6.66 -0.74 10.71
C VAL A 112 -7.92 -0.80 11.58
N LYS A 113 -8.65 -1.89 11.48
CA LYS A 113 -9.77 -2.22 12.38
C LYS A 113 -9.85 -3.72 12.61
N ARG A 114 -10.51 -4.10 13.72
CA ARG A 114 -10.82 -5.52 13.98
C ARG A 114 -11.78 -6.06 12.93
N ARG A 115 -11.64 -7.35 12.65
CA ARG A 115 -12.55 -8.08 11.78
C ARG A 115 -13.86 -8.43 12.47
#